data_AF-A0A929H2T7-F1
#
_entry.id   AF-A0A929H2T7-F1
#
_cell.length_a   1.000
_cell.length_b   1.000
_cell.length_c   1.000
_cell.angle_alpha   90.00
_cell.angle_beta   90.00
_cell.angle_gamma   90.00
#
_symmetry.space_group_name_H-M   'P 1'
#
loop_
_entity.id
_entity.type
_entity.pdbx_description
1 polymer ?
#
loop_
_entity_poly.entity_id
_entity_poly.type
_entity_poly.pdbx_seq_one_letter_code
_entity_poly.pdbx_strand_id
1 'polypeptide(L)' 'MDLIVANDIIASDAGFNAETNRVVILDRDGGTEKLPLMSKAAVAEAILDRVQSLL' A
#
# COMPACT_ATOMS: atom_id res chain seq x y z
N MET A 1 -5.27 -15.59 0.18
CA MET A 1 -5.14 -14.12 0.06
C MET A 1 -4.35 -13.87 -1.20
N ASP A 2 -4.84 -12.96 -2.06
CA ASP A 2 -4.17 -12.62 -3.31
C ASP A 2 -3.29 -11.37 -3.17
N LEU A 3 -3.62 -10.51 -2.19
CA LEU A 3 -2.88 -9.30 -1.86
C LEU A 3 -2.79 -9.08 -0.35
N ILE A 4 -1.63 -8.66 0.15
CA ILE A 4 -1.43 -8.11 1.50
C ILE A 4 -0.83 -6.72 1.36
N VAL A 5 -1.41 -5.73 2.06
CA VAL A 5 -0.88 -4.35 2.11
C VAL A 5 -0.38 -4.09 3.52
N ALA A 6 0.92 -3.90 3.67
CA ALA A 6 1.58 -3.62 4.95
C ALA A 6 2.05 -2.17 4.99
N ASN A 7 1.70 -1.42 6.03
CA ASN A 7 2.18 -0.06 6.23
C ASN A 7 3.11 0.04 7.45
N ASP A 8 4.10 0.91 7.39
CA ASP A 8 4.94 1.22 8.56
C ASP A 8 4.19 2.18 9.49
N ILE A 9 3.80 1.71 10.67
CA ILE A 9 3.04 2.49 11.66
C ILE A 9 3.92 3.27 12.65
N ILE A 10 5.24 3.05 12.62
CA ILE A 10 6.18 3.69 13.56
C ILE A 10 6.68 5.03 12.98
N ALA A 11 6.65 5.17 11.65
CA ALA A 11 7.05 6.37 10.96
C ALA A 11 6.09 7.55 11.24
N SER A 12 6.63 8.71 11.63
CA SER A 12 5.82 9.89 11.96
C SER A 12 5.15 10.55 10.75
N ASP A 13 5.64 10.26 9.54
CA ASP A 13 5.13 10.76 8.26
C ASP A 13 4.18 9.77 7.58
N ALA A 14 3.89 8.61 8.17
CA ALA A 14 3.01 7.58 7.61
C ALA A 14 2.02 7.02 8.67
N GLY A 15 0.96 6.34 8.21
CA GLY A 15 0.03 5.65 9.09
C GLY A 15 -1.21 6.45 9.52
N PHE A 16 -1.74 6.17 10.70
CA PHE A 16 -3.10 6.55 11.08
C PHE A 16 -3.29 8.07 11.19
N ASN A 17 -2.39 8.77 11.89
CA ASN A 17 -2.51 10.21 12.16
C ASN A 17 -1.75 11.11 11.16
N ALA A 18 -1.32 10.56 10.01
CA ALA A 18 -0.68 11.31 8.94
C ALA A 18 -1.62 11.45 7.72
N GLU A 19 -1.46 12.48 6.90
CA GLU A 19 -2.19 12.60 5.62
C GLU A 19 -1.62 11.67 4.53
N THR A 20 -0.39 11.22 4.75
CA THR A 20 0.38 10.38 3.85
C THR A 20 0.53 8.96 4.39
N ASN A 21 0.87 8.03 3.52
CA ASN A 21 1.22 6.68 3.89
C ASN A 21 2.32 6.13 2.97
N ARG A 22 3.02 5.12 3.47
CA ARG A 22 4.03 4.35 2.74
C ARG A 22 3.73 2.88 3.00
N VAL A 23 3.50 2.13 1.94
CA VAL A 23 3.06 0.74 2.04
C VAL A 23 3.92 -0.19 1.20
N VAL A 24 3.94 -1.45 1.60
CA VAL A 24 4.47 -2.57 0.83
C VAL A 24 3.30 -3.45 0.44
N ILE A 25 3.15 -3.68 -0.85
CA ILE A 25 2.17 -4.59 -1.42
C ILE A 25 2.86 -5.94 -1.66
N LEU A 26 2.26 -7.00 -1.15
CA LEU A 26 2.71 -8.38 -1.31
C LEU A 26 1.64 -9.13 -2.11
N ASP A 27 2.03 -9.84 -3.15
CA ASP A 27 1.14 -10.74 -3.89
C ASP A 27 1.36 -12.21 -3.51
N ARG A 28 0.44 -13.06 -3.97
CA ARG A 28 0.45 -14.51 -3.69
C ARG A 28 1.65 -15.27 -4.26
N ASP A 29 2.32 -14.72 -5.27
CA ASP A 29 3.43 -15.36 -5.97
C ASP A 29 4.79 -14.91 -5.40
N GLY A 30 4.77 -14.14 -4.31
CA GLY A 30 5.96 -13.63 -3.64
C GLY A 30 6.47 -12.30 -4.20
N GLY A 31 5.72 -11.67 -5.10
CA GLY A 31 5.99 -10.33 -5.59
C GLY A 31 5.85 -9.28 -4.50
N THR A 32 6.80 -8.34 -4.48
CA THR A 32 6.86 -7.26 -3.49
C THR A 32 6.98 -5.92 -4.21
N GLU A 33 6.08 -4.99 -3.91
CA GLU A 33 6.11 -3.64 -4.44
C GLU A 33 6.11 -2.62 -3.30
N LYS A 34 7.07 -1.70 -3.31
CA LYS A 34 7.17 -0.63 -2.32
C LYS A 34 6.63 0.65 -2.92
N LEU A 35 5.51 1.14 -2.38
CA LEU A 35 5.01 2.45 -2.75
C LEU A 35 5.80 3.54 -1.99
N PRO A 36 6.15 4.65 -2.67
CA PRO A 36 6.79 5.78 -1.99
C PRO A 36 5.83 6.42 -0.98
N LEU A 37 6.33 7.38 -0.21
CA LEU A 37 5.46 8.21 0.63
C LEU A 37 4.53 9.03 -0.28
N MET A 38 3.23 8.82 -0.15
CA MET A 38 2.21 9.47 -0.98
C MET A 38 0.93 9.68 -0.17
N SER A 39 -0.04 10.44 -0.68
CA SER A 39 -1.31 10.65 0.02
C SER A 39 -2.06 9.34 0.22
N LYS A 40 -2.85 9.22 1.29
CA LYS A 40 -3.70 8.04 1.51
C LYS A 40 -4.63 7.74 0.34
N ALA A 41 -5.14 8.79 -0.32
CA ALA A 41 -5.98 8.65 -1.51
C ALA A 41 -5.21 8.00 -2.68
N ALA A 42 -3.99 8.47 -2.95
CA ALA A 42 -3.17 7.89 -4.01
C ALA A 42 -2.76 6.43 -3.67
N VAL A 43 -2.50 6.12 -2.39
CA VAL A 43 -2.27 4.72 -1.96
C VAL A 43 -3.49 3.85 -2.25
N ALA A 44 -4.70 4.37 -1.97
CA ALA A 44 -5.94 3.64 -2.24
C ALA A 44 -6.14 3.39 -3.74
N GLU A 45 -5.87 4.38 -4.60
CA GLU A 45 -5.92 4.22 -6.06
C GLU A 45 -4.96 3.11 -6.53
N ALA A 46 -3.70 3.12 -6.08
CA ALA A 46 -2.73 2.08 -6.45
C ALA A 46 -3.15 0.67 -5.99
N ILE A 47 -3.77 0.56 -4.81
CA ILE A 47 -4.31 -0.72 -4.32
C ILE A 47 -5.48 -1.17 -5.20
N LEU A 48 -6.38 -0.26 -5.57
CA LEU A 48 -7.53 -0.57 -6.43
C LEU A 48 -7.10 -1.01 -7.83
N ASP A 49 -6.08 -0.38 -8.41
CA ASP A 49 -5.50 -0.78 -9.70
C ASP A 49 -4.98 -2.22 -9.63
N ARG A 50 -4.29 -2.57 -8.53
CA ARG A 50 -3.81 -3.94 -8.32
C ARG A 50 -4.95 -4.93 -8.15
N VAL A 51 -5.98 -4.59 -7.39
CA VAL A 51 -7.18 -5.44 -7.23
C VAL A 51 -7.90 -5.63 -8.57
N GLN A 52 -8.02 -4.58 -9.38
CA GLN A 52 -8.61 -4.66 -10.72
C GLN A 52 -7.84 -5.65 -11.61
N SER A 53 -6.51 -5.69 -11.51
CA SER A 53 -5.68 -6.63 -12.27
C SER A 53 -5.81 -8.11 -11.85
N LEU A 54 -6.49 -8.39 -10.73
CA LEU A 54 -6.71 -9.75 -10.22
C LEU A 54 -8.06 -10.35 -10.64
N LEU A 55 -8.95 -9.55 -11.25
CA LEU A 55 -10.27 -9.95 -11.74
C LEU A 55 -10.21 -10.43 -13.19
#